data_AF-A0A831K8I6-F1
#
_entry.id   AF-A0A831K8I6-F1
#
_cell.length_a   1.000
_cell.length_b   1.000
_cell.length_c   1.000
_cell.angle_alpha   90.00
_cell.angle_beta   90.00
_cell.angle_gamma   90.00
#
_symmetry.space_group_name_H-M   'P 1'
#
loop_
_entity.id
_entity.type
_entity.pdbx_description
1 polymer ?
#
loop_
_entity_poly.entity_id
_entity_poly.type
_entity_poly.pdbx_seq_one_letter_code
_entity_poly.pdbx_strand_id
1 'polypeptide(L)'
;MKTDTQTFRLCKSFVAIDLDKCRNCGFCLSINKCRSPDTCIGCLSCYWSCPYEARYIVEKCIDVKEIRIRVDGVEYRVPERITVAEAMERIGFKYGAPGSKKPSLPCRTGGCWSCALIIDGSLERSCITPVRDGMEISTDVDNVEPRRIVHGPDPHMVGGKATPWWEVDYVNYVEAAIWVAGCNLRCPQCQNYAVTYDNTSKALTPREAAEEVVLCHQRYETRGIAISGGEPTINRRWLVEFFKEVSKRVPPKVRKHLDSNGTVLTPDYIDELIEAGCNNIGIEPKC
;
A
#
# COMPACT_ATOMS: atom_id res chain seq x y z
N MET A 1 21.21 1.95 -41.07
CA MET A 1 21.31 1.05 -39.91
C MET A 1 19.93 0.48 -39.63
N LYS A 2 19.70 -0.80 -39.92
CA LYS A 2 18.48 -1.49 -39.48
C LYS A 2 18.64 -1.76 -37.99
N THR A 3 17.94 -1.03 -37.13
CA THR A 3 17.78 -1.43 -35.74
C THR A 3 16.86 -2.64 -35.74
N ASP A 4 17.44 -3.83 -35.71
CA ASP A 4 16.71 -5.07 -35.43
C ASP A 4 16.16 -4.93 -34.00
N THR A 5 14.95 -4.40 -33.90
CA THR A 5 14.18 -4.39 -32.66
C THR A 5 13.81 -5.84 -32.37
N GLN A 6 14.61 -6.50 -31.55
CA GLN A 6 14.38 -7.86 -31.11
C GLN A 6 13.01 -7.93 -30.41
N THR A 7 12.08 -8.67 -31.01
CA THR A 7 10.74 -8.91 -30.46
C THR A 7 10.79 -10.04 -29.45
N PHE A 8 10.29 -9.79 -28.24
CA PHE A 8 10.18 -10.73 -27.14
C PHE A 8 8.73 -11.20 -27.00
N ARG A 9 8.51 -12.51 -26.91
CA ARG A 9 7.17 -13.07 -26.70
C ARG A 9 6.83 -13.13 -25.21
N LEU A 10 5.93 -12.27 -24.75
CA LEU A 10 5.51 -12.14 -23.36
C LEU A 10 4.14 -12.80 -23.14
N CYS A 11 4.09 -13.90 -22.41
CA CYS A 11 2.86 -14.58 -21.98
C CYS A 11 2.55 -14.26 -20.52
N LYS A 12 1.42 -13.62 -20.24
CA LYS A 12 1.01 -13.25 -18.87
C LYS A 12 -0.49 -12.90 -18.78
N SER A 13 -0.93 -12.63 -17.56
CA SER A 13 -2.27 -12.13 -17.25
C SER A 13 -2.40 -10.63 -17.55
N PHE A 14 -3.50 -10.27 -18.22
CA PHE A 14 -3.94 -8.90 -18.47
C PHE A 14 -5.35 -8.71 -17.90
N VAL A 15 -5.82 -7.46 -17.85
CA VAL A 15 -7.18 -7.16 -17.39
C VAL A 15 -8.03 -6.65 -18.55
N ALA A 16 -9.18 -7.29 -18.76
CA ALA A 16 -10.23 -6.84 -19.67
C ALA A 16 -11.43 -6.31 -18.88
N ILE A 17 -12.39 -5.70 -19.58
CA ILE A 17 -13.61 -5.13 -18.99
C ILE A 17 -14.82 -5.89 -19.54
N ASP A 18 -15.65 -6.38 -18.62
CA ASP A 18 -17.00 -6.84 -18.90
C ASP A 18 -17.93 -5.61 -18.85
N LEU A 19 -18.41 -5.19 -20.02
CA LEU A 19 -19.26 -4.00 -20.15
C LEU A 19 -20.66 -4.21 -19.57
N ASP A 20 -21.15 -5.45 -19.50
CA ASP A 20 -22.47 -5.79 -18.95
C ASP A 20 -22.47 -5.68 -17.43
N LYS A 21 -21.34 -5.97 -16.78
CA LYS A 21 -21.15 -5.76 -15.33
C LYS A 21 -20.73 -4.34 -14.95
N CYS A 22 -20.17 -3.57 -15.88
CA CYS A 22 -19.65 -2.24 -15.57
C CYS A 22 -20.77 -1.26 -15.23
N ARG A 23 -20.76 -0.73 -14.00
CA ARG A 23 -21.74 0.26 -13.53
C ARG A 23 -21.33 1.72 -13.77
N ASN A 24 -20.22 1.98 -14.46
CA ASN A 24 -19.66 3.33 -14.65
C ASN A 24 -19.52 4.14 -13.33
N CYS A 25 -19.24 3.46 -12.22
CA CYS A 25 -19.19 4.06 -10.87
C CYS A 25 -18.00 5.01 -10.61
N GLY A 26 -17.07 5.16 -11.56
CA GLY A 26 -15.90 6.03 -11.43
C GLY A 26 -14.76 5.51 -10.54
N PHE A 27 -14.91 4.37 -9.86
CA PHE A 27 -13.89 3.85 -8.91
C PHE A 27 -12.49 3.68 -9.53
N CYS A 28 -12.43 3.15 -10.76
CA CYS A 28 -11.20 2.96 -11.52
C CYS A 28 -10.60 4.27 -12.12
N LEU A 29 -11.28 5.40 -11.95
CA LEU A 29 -10.87 6.72 -12.42
C LEU A 29 -10.40 7.60 -11.26
N SER A 30 -11.06 7.53 -10.10
CA SER A 30 -10.81 8.39 -8.95
C SER A 30 -10.10 7.73 -7.77
N ILE A 31 -10.32 6.44 -7.51
CA ILE A 31 -9.77 5.75 -6.33
C ILE A 31 -8.62 4.82 -6.72
N ASN A 32 -8.88 3.85 -7.60
CA ASN A 32 -7.86 2.94 -8.13
C ASN A 32 -7.56 3.26 -9.59
N LYS A 33 -6.74 4.27 -9.82
CA LYS A 33 -6.41 4.75 -11.17
C LYS A 33 -5.41 3.81 -11.85
N CYS A 34 -5.70 3.45 -13.10
CA CYS A 34 -4.76 2.74 -13.95
C CYS A 34 -3.58 3.65 -14.34
N ARG A 35 -2.35 3.19 -14.11
CA ARG A 35 -1.11 3.91 -14.50
C ARG A 35 -0.70 3.64 -15.96
N SER A 36 -1.41 2.76 -16.66
CA SER A 36 -1.22 2.46 -18.09
C SER A 36 -2.56 2.20 -18.77
N PRO A 37 -3.37 3.25 -18.99
CA PRO A 37 -4.73 3.11 -19.51
C PRO A 37 -4.77 2.58 -20.96
N ASP A 38 -3.79 2.96 -21.77
CA ASP A 38 -3.76 2.62 -23.20
C ASP A 38 -3.21 1.21 -23.46
N THR A 39 -2.30 0.75 -22.61
CA THR A 39 -1.58 -0.52 -22.78
C THR A 39 -1.49 -1.28 -21.47
N CYS A 40 -2.45 -2.16 -21.19
CA CYS A 40 -2.46 -2.94 -19.95
C CYS A 40 -1.11 -3.64 -19.71
N ILE A 41 -0.49 -3.36 -18.56
CA ILE A 41 0.77 -3.96 -18.12
C ILE A 41 0.58 -5.16 -17.19
N GLY A 42 -0.66 -5.61 -17.00
CA GLY A 42 -0.97 -6.78 -16.17
C GLY A 42 -0.66 -6.63 -14.67
N CYS A 43 -0.73 -5.43 -14.09
CA CYS A 43 -0.50 -5.23 -12.65
C CYS A 43 -1.66 -5.75 -11.77
N LEU A 44 -2.83 -6.02 -12.36
CA LEU A 44 -4.05 -6.51 -11.72
C LEU A 44 -4.67 -5.59 -10.65
N SER A 45 -4.14 -4.37 -10.44
CA SER A 45 -4.68 -3.44 -9.44
C SER A 45 -6.17 -3.11 -9.69
N CYS A 46 -6.55 -2.85 -10.95
CA CYS A 46 -7.95 -2.58 -11.31
C CYS A 46 -8.84 -3.83 -11.24
N TYR A 47 -8.28 -5.04 -11.38
CA TYR A 47 -9.01 -6.30 -11.20
C TYR A 47 -9.43 -6.47 -9.74
N TRP A 48 -8.47 -6.37 -8.81
CA TRP A 48 -8.75 -6.52 -7.38
C TRP A 48 -9.65 -5.43 -6.81
N SER A 49 -9.67 -4.26 -7.44
CA SER A 49 -10.36 -3.07 -6.96
C SER A 49 -11.65 -2.74 -7.70
N CYS A 50 -12.17 -3.64 -8.55
CA CYS A 50 -13.47 -3.42 -9.16
C CYS A 50 -14.60 -3.89 -8.22
N PRO A 51 -15.48 -2.99 -7.73
CA PRO A 51 -16.52 -3.39 -6.76
C PRO A 51 -17.67 -4.19 -7.39
N TYR A 52 -17.74 -4.21 -8.72
CA TYR A 52 -18.79 -4.89 -9.49
C TYR A 52 -18.26 -6.08 -10.28
N GLU A 53 -17.00 -6.48 -10.04
CA GLU A 53 -16.35 -7.60 -10.74
C GLU A 53 -16.38 -7.45 -12.28
N ALA A 54 -16.49 -6.21 -12.77
CA ALA A 54 -16.50 -5.87 -14.19
C ALA A 54 -15.11 -5.96 -14.82
N ARG A 55 -14.09 -6.27 -14.03
CA ARG A 55 -12.71 -6.46 -14.48
C ARG A 55 -12.39 -7.93 -14.35
N TYR A 56 -11.93 -8.56 -15.42
CA TYR A 56 -11.60 -9.99 -15.42
C TYR A 56 -10.23 -10.25 -16.05
N ILE A 57 -9.61 -11.36 -15.65
CA ILE A 57 -8.27 -11.74 -16.09
C ILE A 57 -8.35 -12.41 -17.46
N VAL A 58 -7.46 -12.02 -18.37
CA VAL A 58 -7.23 -12.67 -19.66
C VAL A 58 -5.76 -13.05 -19.77
N GLU A 59 -5.49 -14.33 -19.98
CA GLU A 59 -4.15 -14.82 -20.27
C GLU A 59 -3.90 -14.78 -21.77
N LYS A 60 -2.81 -14.14 -22.19
CA LYS A 60 -2.40 -14.09 -23.59
C LYS A 60 -0.91 -13.92 -23.73
N CYS A 61 -0.40 -14.33 -24.90
CA CYS A 61 0.94 -14.02 -25.34
C CYS A 61 0.90 -12.85 -26.31
N ILE A 62 1.78 -11.87 -26.11
CA ILE A 62 1.96 -10.73 -26.99
C ILE A 62 3.43 -10.58 -27.35
N ASP A 63 3.70 -10.12 -28.56
CA ASP A 63 5.04 -9.69 -28.94
C ASP A 63 5.25 -8.25 -28.48
N VAL A 64 6.36 -8.04 -27.77
CA VAL A 64 6.74 -6.76 -27.18
C VAL A 64 8.20 -6.47 -27.50
N LYS A 65 8.56 -5.19 -27.50
CA LYS A 65 9.96 -4.80 -27.64
C LYS A 65 10.70 -5.01 -26.33
N GLU A 66 12.00 -5.25 -26.41
CA GLU A 66 12.88 -5.02 -25.27
C GLU A 66 13.24 -3.54 -25.18
N ILE A 67 13.26 -3.04 -23.94
CA ILE A 67 13.65 -1.69 -23.58
C ILE A 67 14.82 -1.75 -22.60
N ARG A 68 15.59 -0.67 -22.52
CA ARG A 68 16.72 -0.55 -21.61
C ARG A 68 16.29 0.16 -20.34
N ILE A 69 16.73 -0.37 -19.22
CA ILE A 69 16.62 0.28 -17.90
C ILE A 69 17.98 0.23 -17.22
N ARG A 70 18.21 1.12 -16.27
CA ARG A 70 19.39 1.09 -15.41
C ARG A 70 18.96 0.82 -13.98
N VAL A 71 19.53 -0.21 -13.35
CA VAL A 71 19.28 -0.57 -11.96
C VAL A 71 20.58 -0.51 -11.19
N ASP A 72 20.66 0.36 -10.20
CA ASP A 72 21.87 0.58 -9.37
C ASP A 72 23.15 0.77 -10.22
N GLY A 73 23.04 1.55 -11.29
CA GLY A 73 24.14 1.84 -12.21
C GLY A 73 24.35 0.80 -13.33
N VAL A 74 23.72 -0.37 -13.27
CA VAL A 74 23.87 -1.46 -14.24
C VAL A 74 22.75 -1.44 -15.28
N GLU A 75 23.09 -1.54 -16.56
CA GLU A 75 22.09 -1.58 -17.65
C GLU A 75 21.51 -3.00 -17.82
N TYR A 76 20.20 -3.08 -17.95
CA TYR A 76 19.45 -4.31 -18.23
C TYR A 76 18.52 -4.10 -19.42
N ARG A 77 18.21 -5.21 -20.11
CA ARG A 77 17.12 -5.28 -21.08
C ARG A 77 15.96 -6.04 -20.50
N VAL A 78 14.77 -5.46 -20.60
CA VAL A 78 13.52 -6.04 -20.11
C VAL A 78 12.42 -5.83 -21.15
N PRO A 79 11.40 -6.70 -21.21
CA PRO A 79 10.28 -6.46 -22.11
C PRO A 79 9.47 -5.24 -21.67
N GLU A 80 8.96 -4.46 -22.62
CA GLU A 80 7.92 -3.47 -22.33
C GLU A 80 6.59 -4.16 -21.94
N ARG A 81 5.59 -3.37 -21.51
CA ARG A 81 4.27 -3.84 -21.03
C ARG A 81 4.30 -4.70 -19.76
N ILE A 82 5.25 -4.44 -18.89
CA ILE A 82 5.29 -4.99 -17.52
C ILE A 82 5.37 -3.86 -16.49
N THR A 83 5.19 -4.22 -15.22
CA THR A 83 5.45 -3.29 -14.12
C THR A 83 6.94 -3.19 -13.85
N VAL A 84 7.38 -2.13 -13.19
CA VAL A 84 8.75 -2.06 -12.65
C VAL A 84 9.00 -3.24 -11.72
N ALA A 85 8.02 -3.65 -10.89
CA ALA A 85 8.18 -4.81 -10.01
C ALA A 85 8.52 -6.10 -10.78
N GLU A 86 7.80 -6.40 -11.85
CA GLU A 86 8.06 -7.59 -12.67
C GLU A 86 9.39 -7.45 -13.44
N ALA A 87 9.75 -6.25 -13.90
CA ALA A 87 11.05 -6.01 -14.53
C ALA A 87 12.19 -6.34 -13.55
N MET A 88 12.07 -5.89 -12.29
CA MET A 88 13.01 -6.17 -11.22
C MET A 88 13.10 -7.67 -10.92
N GLU A 89 11.96 -8.37 -10.79
CA GLU A 89 11.94 -9.83 -10.57
C GLU A 89 12.64 -10.59 -11.72
N ARG A 90 12.46 -10.17 -12.98
CA ARG A 90 13.08 -10.79 -14.16
C ARG A 90 14.60 -10.64 -14.20
N ILE A 91 15.15 -9.55 -13.68
CA ILE A 91 16.60 -9.34 -13.58
C ILE A 91 17.21 -9.95 -12.30
N GLY A 92 16.41 -10.68 -11.53
CA GLY A 92 16.84 -11.44 -10.35
C GLY A 92 16.72 -10.70 -9.02
N PHE A 93 16.13 -9.50 -8.98
CA PHE A 93 15.85 -8.81 -7.74
C PHE A 93 14.77 -9.55 -6.93
N LYS A 94 15.02 -9.73 -5.63
CA LYS A 94 14.11 -10.42 -4.72
C LYS A 94 13.48 -9.41 -3.75
N TYR A 95 12.18 -9.19 -3.91
CA TYR A 95 11.38 -8.49 -2.91
C TYR A 95 11.37 -9.23 -1.57
N GLY A 96 11.34 -8.48 -0.47
CA GLY A 96 11.19 -9.02 0.86
C GLY A 96 9.80 -9.63 1.10
N ALA A 97 9.68 -10.42 2.16
CA ALA A 97 8.39 -10.92 2.62
C ALA A 97 7.48 -9.75 3.09
N PRO A 98 6.15 -9.88 3.00
CA PRO A 98 5.21 -8.97 3.66
C PRO A 98 5.56 -8.75 5.14
N GLY A 99 5.54 -7.51 5.60
CA GLY A 99 5.95 -7.16 6.97
C GLY A 99 7.47 -7.07 7.19
N SER A 100 8.30 -7.30 6.18
CA SER A 100 9.73 -7.00 6.27
C SER A 100 10.02 -5.50 6.14
N LYS A 101 11.23 -5.08 6.53
CA LYS A 101 11.72 -3.70 6.31
C LYS A 101 12.22 -3.45 4.88
N LYS A 102 12.46 -4.51 4.11
CA LYS A 102 12.86 -4.43 2.70
C LYS A 102 11.64 -4.13 1.83
N PRO A 103 11.84 -3.57 0.61
CA PRO A 103 10.75 -3.45 -0.36
C PRO A 103 10.02 -4.78 -0.55
N SER A 104 8.68 -4.78 -0.47
CA SER A 104 7.86 -5.99 -0.60
C SER A 104 6.61 -5.76 -1.45
N LEU A 105 5.96 -6.82 -1.92
CA LEU A 105 4.76 -6.74 -2.80
C LEU A 105 3.46 -7.21 -2.10
N PRO A 106 3.11 -6.72 -0.91
CA PRO A 106 2.05 -7.32 -0.10
C PRO A 106 0.65 -6.97 -0.62
N CYS A 107 0.43 -5.70 -1.01
CA CYS A 107 -0.88 -5.27 -1.48
C CYS A 107 -1.06 -5.39 -3.00
N ARG A 108 0.00 -5.31 -3.80
CA ARG A 108 -0.03 -5.27 -5.29
C ARG A 108 -1.01 -4.26 -5.92
N THR A 109 -1.49 -3.28 -5.14
CA THR A 109 -2.43 -2.23 -5.61
C THR A 109 -1.81 -0.83 -5.58
N GLY A 110 -0.67 -0.68 -4.91
CA GLY A 110 0.10 0.57 -4.80
C GLY A 110 -0.20 1.39 -3.54
N GLY A 111 -1.31 1.13 -2.84
CA GLY A 111 -1.74 1.94 -1.69
C GLY A 111 -0.84 1.84 -0.45
N CYS A 112 -0.23 0.68 -0.21
CA CYS A 112 0.61 0.48 0.97
C CYS A 112 2.02 1.06 0.86
N TRP A 113 2.48 1.36 -0.36
CA TRP A 113 3.83 1.87 -0.66
C TRP A 113 5.02 0.98 -0.24
N SER A 114 4.80 -0.22 0.31
CA SER A 114 5.88 -1.13 0.70
C SER A 114 6.75 -1.62 -0.48
N CYS A 115 6.24 -1.57 -1.71
CA CYS A 115 7.00 -1.95 -2.90
C CYS A 115 7.91 -0.84 -3.42
N ALA A 116 7.97 0.31 -2.75
CA ALA A 116 8.54 1.50 -3.34
C ALA A 116 10.05 1.36 -3.56
N LEU A 117 10.51 1.87 -4.71
CA LEU A 117 11.91 1.99 -5.12
C LEU A 117 12.13 3.45 -5.53
N ILE A 118 13.39 3.86 -5.67
CA ILE A 118 13.70 5.15 -6.29
C ILE A 118 13.62 4.94 -7.80
N ILE A 119 12.67 5.57 -8.47
CA ILE A 119 12.45 5.49 -9.92
C ILE A 119 12.54 6.91 -10.48
N ASP A 120 13.47 7.13 -11.39
CA ASP A 120 13.77 8.44 -12.00
C ASP A 120 13.95 9.54 -10.92
N GLY A 121 14.69 9.20 -9.86
CA GLY A 121 15.02 10.10 -8.75
C GLY A 121 13.93 10.29 -7.68
N SER A 122 12.75 9.67 -7.83
CA SER A 122 11.64 9.79 -6.89
C SER A 122 11.21 8.45 -6.30
N LEU A 123 10.81 8.43 -5.02
CA LEU A 123 10.25 7.22 -4.41
C LEU A 123 8.89 6.89 -5.07
N GLU A 124 8.78 5.73 -5.72
CA GLU A 124 7.61 5.34 -6.49
C GLU A 124 7.25 3.86 -6.38
N ARG A 125 5.98 3.53 -6.63
CA ARG A 125 5.39 2.20 -6.38
C ARG A 125 5.67 1.23 -7.53
N SER A 126 6.70 0.40 -7.40
CA SER A 126 7.09 -0.55 -8.45
C SER A 126 5.97 -1.48 -8.92
N CYS A 127 5.04 -1.88 -8.04
CA CYS A 127 3.99 -2.86 -8.35
C CYS A 127 2.92 -2.38 -9.34
N ILE A 128 2.78 -1.06 -9.54
CA ILE A 128 1.79 -0.47 -10.46
C ILE A 128 2.40 0.48 -11.48
N THR A 129 3.67 0.87 -11.32
CA THR A 129 4.38 1.74 -12.27
C THR A 129 4.77 0.93 -13.52
N PRO A 130 4.39 1.37 -14.74
CA PRO A 130 4.87 0.78 -15.98
C PRO A 130 6.38 1.00 -16.15
N VAL A 131 7.12 -0.01 -16.58
CA VAL A 131 8.53 0.18 -16.98
C VAL A 131 8.61 0.98 -18.29
N ARG A 132 9.63 1.83 -18.45
CA ARG A 132 9.85 2.68 -19.63
C ARG A 132 11.31 2.63 -20.07
N ASP A 133 11.56 2.84 -21.36
CA ASP A 133 12.92 2.89 -21.91
C ASP A 133 13.69 4.06 -21.28
N GLY A 134 14.93 3.82 -20.90
CA GLY A 134 15.81 4.79 -20.24
C GLY A 134 15.54 5.00 -18.75
N MET A 135 14.59 4.28 -18.14
CA MET A 135 14.25 4.44 -16.72
C MET A 135 15.44 4.10 -15.81
N GLU A 136 15.67 4.93 -14.80
CA GLU A 136 16.73 4.75 -13.80
C GLU A 136 16.12 4.36 -12.45
N ILE A 137 16.54 3.22 -11.92
CA ILE A 137 15.97 2.62 -10.72
C ILE A 137 17.10 2.40 -9.71
N SER A 138 16.89 2.82 -8.46
CA SER A 138 17.74 2.41 -7.35
C SER A 138 16.97 1.61 -6.32
N THR A 139 17.60 0.54 -5.85
CA THR A 139 17.02 -0.39 -4.86
C THR A 139 17.33 -0.01 -3.42
N ASP A 140 18.33 0.84 -3.19
CA ASP A 140 18.63 1.37 -1.87
C ASP A 140 17.59 2.42 -1.47
N VAL A 141 16.70 2.02 -0.58
CA VAL A 141 15.67 2.90 0.01
C VAL A 141 15.85 3.05 1.52
N ASP A 142 16.94 2.54 2.09
CA ASP A 142 17.08 2.40 3.55
C ASP A 142 17.07 3.76 4.26
N ASN A 143 17.65 4.78 3.61
CA ASN A 143 17.70 6.16 4.11
C ASN A 143 16.59 7.06 3.54
N VAL A 144 15.69 6.51 2.72
CA VAL A 144 14.55 7.26 2.17
C VAL A 144 13.36 7.16 3.12
N GLU A 145 12.80 8.29 3.52
CA GLU A 145 11.62 8.30 4.39
C GLU A 145 10.45 7.55 3.73
N PRO A 146 9.88 6.52 4.39
CA PRO A 146 8.81 5.74 3.80
C PRO A 146 7.54 6.60 3.67
N ARG A 147 6.69 6.26 2.71
CA ARG A 147 5.39 6.94 2.52
C ARG A 147 4.26 5.94 2.58
N ARG A 148 3.03 6.43 2.81
CA ARG A 148 1.81 5.63 2.72
C ARG A 148 0.60 6.50 2.47
N ILE A 149 -0.38 6.01 1.70
CA ILE A 149 -1.67 6.71 1.60
C ILE A 149 -2.44 6.53 2.91
N VAL A 150 -2.93 7.64 3.44
CA VAL A 150 -3.67 7.73 4.70
C VAL A 150 -4.96 8.51 4.47
N HIS A 151 -6.06 8.01 5.01
CA HIS A 151 -7.39 8.64 5.06
C HIS A 151 -7.72 9.03 6.51
N GLY A 152 -8.68 9.94 6.68
CA GLY A 152 -8.97 10.60 7.95
C GLY A 152 -8.00 11.78 8.20
N PRO A 153 -7.70 12.13 9.46
CA PRO A 153 -8.19 11.50 10.68
C PRO A 153 -9.63 11.87 11.02
N ASP A 154 -10.36 10.98 11.68
CA ASP A 154 -11.71 11.25 12.19
C ASP A 154 -11.87 10.77 13.65
N PRO A 155 -12.63 11.48 14.50
CA PRO A 155 -12.92 11.04 15.85
C PRO A 155 -14.09 10.02 15.85
N HIS A 156 -13.94 8.94 16.61
CA HIS A 156 -15.00 7.92 16.74
C HIS A 156 -15.48 7.74 18.17
N MET A 157 -16.80 7.61 18.34
CA MET A 157 -17.46 7.29 19.60
C MET A 157 -17.39 5.79 19.95
N VAL A 158 -16.96 4.97 18.99
CA VAL A 158 -16.69 3.54 19.15
C VAL A 158 -15.30 3.26 18.61
N GLY A 159 -14.49 2.47 19.30
CA GLY A 159 -13.16 2.13 18.80
C GLY A 159 -13.15 0.85 17.96
N GLY A 160 -12.02 0.57 17.32
CA GLY A 160 -11.77 -0.66 16.58
C GLY A 160 -11.66 -1.90 17.48
N LYS A 161 -11.18 -3.03 16.93
CA LYS A 161 -11.04 -4.29 17.69
C LYS A 161 -10.12 -4.11 18.90
N ALA A 162 -10.40 -4.80 20.00
CA ALA A 162 -9.62 -4.66 21.25
C ALA A 162 -9.64 -3.26 21.90
N THR A 163 -10.56 -2.38 21.48
CA THR A 163 -10.94 -1.22 22.29
C THR A 163 -11.58 -1.69 23.59
N PRO A 164 -11.14 -1.18 24.76
CA PRO A 164 -11.75 -1.57 26.03
C PRO A 164 -13.24 -1.18 26.09
N TRP A 165 -14.10 -2.13 26.46
CA TRP A 165 -15.55 -1.89 26.45
C TRP A 165 -15.98 -0.78 27.43
N TRP A 166 -15.25 -0.60 28.54
CA TRP A 166 -15.50 0.46 29.52
C TRP A 166 -15.09 1.85 29.01
N GLU A 167 -14.42 1.95 27.86
CA GLU A 167 -14.14 3.23 27.22
C GLU A 167 -15.31 3.77 26.40
N VAL A 168 -16.30 2.93 26.08
CA VAL A 168 -17.42 3.27 25.20
C VAL A 168 -18.65 3.66 26.03
N ASP A 169 -19.02 4.94 25.99
CA ASP A 169 -20.23 5.46 26.66
C ASP A 169 -21.26 6.05 25.66
N TYR A 170 -20.98 5.95 24.35
CA TYR A 170 -21.78 6.50 23.25
C TYR A 170 -22.03 8.01 23.30
N VAL A 171 -21.26 8.74 24.12
CA VAL A 171 -21.33 10.20 24.25
C VAL A 171 -19.99 10.83 23.89
N ASN A 172 -18.90 10.28 24.41
CA ASN A 172 -17.55 10.79 24.24
C ASN A 172 -16.78 10.05 23.15
N TYR A 173 -15.83 10.74 22.52
CA TYR A 173 -14.96 10.12 21.53
C TYR A 173 -13.92 9.20 22.19
N VAL A 174 -13.86 7.97 21.71
CA VAL A 174 -12.96 6.92 22.19
C VAL A 174 -11.59 7.07 21.55
N GLU A 175 -11.52 7.24 20.23
CA GLU A 175 -10.25 7.35 19.53
C GLU A 175 -10.32 8.26 18.30
N ALA A 176 -9.21 8.95 18.03
CA ALA A 176 -8.96 9.58 16.74
C ALA A 176 -8.32 8.53 15.83
N ALA A 177 -8.97 8.19 14.73
CA ALA A 177 -8.53 7.11 13.86
C ALA A 177 -8.00 7.63 12.53
N ILE A 178 -7.00 6.94 12.00
CA ILE A 178 -6.57 7.03 10.60
C ILE A 178 -6.70 5.67 9.92
N TRP A 179 -6.95 5.69 8.61
CA TRP A 179 -7.04 4.47 7.80
C TRP A 179 -6.02 4.47 6.68
N VAL A 180 -5.16 3.48 6.68
CA VAL A 180 -4.07 3.40 5.70
C VAL A 180 -4.44 2.51 4.53
N ALA A 181 -4.04 2.89 3.31
CA ALA A 181 -4.35 2.12 2.11
C ALA A 181 -3.47 0.87 1.97
N GLY A 182 -3.96 -0.06 1.15
CA GLY A 182 -3.33 -1.34 0.84
C GLY A 182 -3.53 -2.40 1.91
N CYS A 183 -3.93 -3.60 1.48
CA CYS A 183 -4.08 -4.79 2.30
C CYS A 183 -3.52 -6.00 1.55
N ASN A 184 -2.98 -6.98 2.26
CA ASN A 184 -2.53 -8.26 1.69
C ASN A 184 -3.66 -9.29 1.56
N LEU A 185 -4.84 -9.02 2.13
CA LEU A 185 -6.04 -9.85 1.97
C LEU A 185 -7.00 -9.27 0.93
N ARG A 186 -7.98 -10.08 0.53
CA ARG A 186 -9.03 -9.74 -0.48
C ARG A 186 -10.43 -10.10 0.04
N CYS A 187 -10.71 -9.74 1.29
CA CYS A 187 -11.98 -10.08 1.95
C CYS A 187 -13.18 -9.51 1.16
N PRO A 188 -14.18 -10.34 0.78
CA PRO A 188 -15.36 -9.87 0.06
C PRO A 188 -16.18 -8.82 0.85
N GLN A 189 -16.14 -8.86 2.18
CA GLN A 189 -16.90 -8.01 3.09
C GLN A 189 -16.09 -6.79 3.57
N CYS A 190 -15.07 -6.35 2.83
CA CYS A 190 -14.19 -5.25 3.24
C CYS A 190 -14.99 -3.95 3.42
N GLN A 191 -15.20 -3.52 4.67
CA GLN A 191 -15.90 -2.26 4.99
C GLN A 191 -15.10 -1.03 4.56
N ASN A 192 -13.76 -1.11 4.60
CA ASN A 192 -12.84 -0.05 4.19
C ASN A 192 -12.38 -0.22 2.73
N TYR A 193 -13.27 -0.69 1.84
CA TYR A 193 -12.93 -1.03 0.46
C TYR A 193 -12.28 0.14 -0.30
N ALA A 194 -12.90 1.32 -0.24
CA ALA A 194 -12.41 2.51 -0.95
C ALA A 194 -11.02 2.94 -0.46
N VAL A 195 -10.77 2.90 0.84
CA VAL A 195 -9.45 3.19 1.42
C VAL A 195 -8.44 2.12 1.02
N THR A 196 -8.80 0.85 1.15
CA THR A 196 -7.90 -0.30 0.91
C THR A 196 -7.33 -0.30 -0.50
N TYR A 197 -8.17 0.02 -1.49
CA TYR A 197 -7.80 0.00 -2.91
C TYR A 197 -7.37 1.35 -3.47
N ASP A 198 -7.31 2.40 -2.66
CA ASP A 198 -6.80 3.70 -3.09
C ASP A 198 -5.32 3.61 -3.49
N ASN A 199 -5.03 4.07 -4.70
CA ASN A 199 -3.67 4.22 -5.22
C ASN A 199 -3.41 5.63 -5.82
N THR A 200 -4.34 6.54 -5.59
CA THR A 200 -4.41 7.85 -6.23
C THR A 200 -4.08 8.97 -5.25
N SER A 201 -4.56 8.89 -4.01
CA SER A 201 -4.35 9.94 -3.00
C SER A 201 -2.87 10.20 -2.69
N LYS A 202 -2.58 11.39 -2.13
CA LYS A 202 -1.23 11.75 -1.68
C LYS A 202 -0.80 10.81 -0.56
N ALA A 203 0.44 10.32 -0.66
CA ALA A 203 1.05 9.51 0.38
C ALA A 203 1.78 10.40 1.40
N LEU A 204 1.46 10.20 2.68
CA LEU A 204 2.02 10.91 3.80
C LEU A 204 3.25 10.18 4.34
N THR A 205 4.18 10.94 4.90
CA THR A 205 5.25 10.42 5.75
C THR A 205 4.68 10.01 7.11
N PRO A 206 5.41 9.21 7.91
CA PRO A 206 4.97 8.84 9.25
C PRO A 206 4.74 10.06 10.14
N ARG A 207 5.62 11.07 10.01
CA ARG A 207 5.52 12.34 10.73
C ARG A 207 4.26 13.12 10.34
N GLU A 208 4.02 13.32 9.04
CA GLU A 208 2.82 14.03 8.55
C GLU A 208 1.55 13.36 9.10
N ALA A 209 1.44 12.03 9.00
CA ALA A 209 0.27 11.30 9.50
C ALA A 209 0.12 11.36 11.03
N ALA A 210 1.23 11.31 11.77
CA ALA A 210 1.22 11.44 13.23
C ALA A 210 0.78 12.84 13.67
N GLU A 211 1.22 13.89 12.98
CA GLU A 211 0.81 15.28 13.28
C GLU A 211 -0.70 15.45 13.08
N GLU A 212 -1.24 14.98 11.95
CA GLU A 212 -2.68 15.07 11.67
C GLU A 212 -3.53 14.34 12.73
N VAL A 213 -3.21 13.07 13.05
CA VAL A 213 -4.01 12.29 14.00
C VAL A 213 -3.89 12.81 15.44
N VAL A 214 -2.73 13.33 15.83
CA VAL A 214 -2.55 13.95 17.16
C VAL A 214 -3.34 15.26 17.26
N LEU A 215 -3.36 16.08 16.21
CA LEU A 215 -4.21 17.28 16.18
C LEU A 215 -5.69 16.91 16.32
N CYS A 216 -6.14 15.85 15.65
CA CYS A 216 -7.51 15.33 15.80
C CYS A 216 -7.77 14.87 17.25
N HIS A 217 -6.87 14.07 17.82
CA HIS A 217 -6.94 13.60 19.21
C HIS A 217 -7.06 14.76 20.20
N GLN A 218 -6.24 15.80 20.05
CA GLN A 218 -6.26 16.98 20.93
C GLN A 218 -7.53 17.81 20.75
N ARG A 219 -7.98 17.99 19.51
CA ARG A 219 -9.18 18.78 19.19
C ARG A 219 -10.46 18.17 19.74
N TYR A 220 -10.56 16.85 19.71
CA TYR A 220 -11.77 16.11 20.11
C TYR A 220 -11.61 15.41 21.47
N GLU A 221 -10.50 15.64 22.17
CA GLU A 221 -10.18 15.09 23.49
C GLU A 221 -10.40 13.57 23.57
N THR A 222 -10.01 12.85 22.51
CA THR A 222 -10.25 11.41 22.42
C THR A 222 -9.43 10.65 23.47
N ARG A 223 -9.89 9.49 23.91
CA ARG A 223 -9.14 8.67 24.91
C ARG A 223 -7.87 8.06 24.34
N GLY A 224 -7.88 7.76 23.04
CA GLY A 224 -6.75 7.18 22.31
C GLY A 224 -6.62 7.65 20.86
N ILE A 225 -5.62 7.09 20.20
CA ILE A 225 -5.34 7.22 18.77
C ILE A 225 -5.33 5.82 18.18
N ALA A 226 -5.95 5.64 17.01
CA ALA A 226 -5.98 4.37 16.32
C ALA A 226 -5.48 4.46 14.88
N ILE A 227 -4.88 3.36 14.43
CA ILE A 227 -4.53 3.13 13.03
C ILE A 227 -5.16 1.81 12.56
N SER A 228 -5.94 1.89 11.49
CA SER A 228 -6.64 0.76 10.85
C SER A 228 -6.60 0.94 9.31
N GLY A 229 -7.63 0.51 8.58
CA GLY A 229 -7.80 0.72 7.15
C GLY A 229 -7.74 -0.57 6.36
N GLY A 230 -6.70 -0.70 5.52
CA GLY A 230 -6.33 -1.94 4.87
C GLY A 230 -5.60 -2.86 5.85
N GLU A 231 -4.28 -2.98 5.73
CA GLU A 231 -3.47 -3.68 6.71
C GLU A 231 -2.25 -2.84 7.12
N PRO A 232 -2.22 -2.19 8.30
CA PRO A 232 -1.12 -1.32 8.69
C PRO A 232 0.25 -2.02 8.70
N THR A 233 0.31 -3.30 9.06
CA THR A 233 1.59 -3.98 9.33
C THR A 233 2.41 -4.31 8.08
N ILE A 234 1.83 -4.24 6.88
CA ILE A 234 2.55 -4.57 5.63
C ILE A 234 3.54 -3.49 5.15
N ASN A 235 3.60 -2.33 5.81
CA ASN A 235 4.66 -1.33 5.59
C ASN A 235 5.36 -1.03 6.93
N ARG A 236 6.26 -1.93 7.31
CA ARG A 236 6.91 -1.96 8.63
C ARG A 236 7.69 -0.70 8.97
N ARG A 237 8.51 -0.21 8.03
CA ARG A 237 9.28 1.03 8.23
C ARG A 237 8.35 2.22 8.51
N TRP A 238 7.27 2.35 7.76
CA TRP A 238 6.32 3.44 7.95
C TRP A 238 5.59 3.33 9.29
N LEU A 239 5.08 2.14 9.64
CA LEU A 239 4.27 1.94 10.84
C LEU A 239 5.07 2.15 12.14
N VAL A 240 6.29 1.63 12.20
CA VAL A 240 7.17 1.78 13.37
C VAL A 240 7.51 3.25 13.60
N GLU A 241 7.90 3.97 12.54
CA GLU A 241 8.18 5.40 12.66
C GLU A 241 6.92 6.22 12.98
N PHE A 242 5.75 5.80 12.49
CA PHE A 242 4.48 6.46 12.84
C PHE A 242 4.23 6.39 14.34
N PHE A 243 4.36 5.23 14.96
CA PHE A 243 4.18 5.10 16.42
C PHE A 243 5.23 5.88 17.22
N LYS A 244 6.49 5.94 16.76
CA LYS A 244 7.52 6.80 17.37
C LYS A 244 7.12 8.27 17.30
N GLU A 245 6.67 8.75 16.14
CA GLU A 245 6.25 10.14 15.94
C GLU A 245 5.02 10.49 16.79
N VAL A 246 4.03 9.60 16.91
CA VAL A 246 2.89 9.78 17.82
C VAL A 246 3.38 9.83 19.27
N SER A 247 4.22 8.88 19.71
CA SER A 247 4.72 8.79 21.08
C SER A 247 5.54 10.01 21.52
N LYS A 248 6.20 10.72 20.59
CA LYS A 248 6.88 12.00 20.88
C LYS A 248 5.91 13.14 21.19
N ARG A 249 4.63 13.03 20.79
CA ARG A 249 3.65 14.13 20.79
C ARG A 249 2.50 13.94 21.78
N VAL A 250 2.34 12.74 22.35
CA VAL A 250 1.28 12.44 23.32
C VAL A 250 1.85 11.82 24.60
N PRO A 251 1.20 12.03 25.76
CA PRO A 251 1.61 11.39 27.00
C PRO A 251 1.67 9.85 26.89
N PRO A 252 2.58 9.17 27.61
CA PRO A 252 2.71 7.70 27.54
C PRO A 252 1.42 6.92 27.84
N LYS A 253 0.52 7.51 28.64
CA LYS A 253 -0.77 6.93 29.01
C LYS A 253 -1.82 6.93 27.89
N VAL A 254 -1.62 7.71 26.82
CA VAL A 254 -2.57 7.75 25.70
C VAL A 254 -2.55 6.40 24.99
N ARG A 255 -3.74 5.81 24.80
CA ARG A 255 -3.89 4.54 24.09
C ARG A 255 -3.51 4.73 22.63
N LYS A 256 -2.58 3.92 22.14
CA LYS A 256 -2.02 3.93 20.79
C LYS A 256 -2.33 2.56 20.19
N HIS A 257 -3.44 2.54 19.45
CA HIS A 257 -4.14 1.36 19.03
C HIS A 257 -3.81 0.97 17.59
N LEU A 258 -3.29 -0.24 17.41
CA LEU A 258 -3.12 -0.90 16.11
C LEU A 258 -4.24 -1.90 15.86
N ASP A 259 -5.05 -1.66 14.82
CA ASP A 259 -6.01 -2.63 14.29
C ASP A 259 -5.41 -3.35 13.07
N SER A 260 -5.29 -4.67 13.14
CA SER A 260 -4.61 -5.50 12.14
C SER A 260 -5.32 -6.83 11.91
N ASN A 261 -5.15 -7.41 10.72
CA ASN A 261 -5.50 -8.79 10.42
C ASN A 261 -4.50 -9.81 10.99
N GLY A 262 -3.33 -9.35 11.49
CA GLY A 262 -2.32 -10.15 12.17
C GLY A 262 -1.48 -11.10 11.30
N THR A 263 -1.68 -11.14 9.99
CA THR A 263 -1.08 -12.16 9.09
C THR A 263 0.43 -12.04 8.90
N VAL A 264 1.03 -10.89 9.20
CA VAL A 264 2.48 -10.64 9.04
C VAL A 264 3.15 -10.23 10.35
N LEU A 265 2.43 -10.32 11.47
CA LEU A 265 3.00 -10.06 12.79
C LEU A 265 3.83 -11.26 13.23
N THR A 266 5.07 -10.98 13.60
CA THR A 266 6.02 -11.91 14.19
C THR A 266 6.42 -11.39 15.57
N PRO A 267 6.96 -12.22 16.48
CA PRO A 267 7.38 -11.77 17.81
C PRO A 267 8.28 -10.53 17.76
N ASP A 268 9.32 -10.53 16.91
CA ASP A 268 10.24 -9.40 16.76
C ASP A 268 9.56 -8.12 16.27
N TYR A 269 8.51 -8.24 15.47
CA TYR A 269 7.77 -7.09 14.97
C TYR A 269 6.81 -6.54 16.02
N ILE A 270 6.18 -7.42 16.81
CA ILE A 270 5.37 -7.00 17.95
C ILE A 270 6.24 -6.25 18.97
N ASP A 271 7.41 -6.79 19.31
CA ASP A 271 8.36 -6.13 20.21
C ASP A 271 8.75 -4.73 19.70
N GLU A 272 9.10 -4.62 18.41
CA GLU A 272 9.43 -3.34 17.80
C GLU A 272 8.27 -2.32 17.83
N LEU A 273 7.03 -2.77 17.65
CA LEU A 273 5.85 -1.91 17.74
C LEU A 273 5.62 -1.41 19.17
N ILE A 274 5.81 -2.28 20.17
CA ILE A 274 5.71 -1.93 21.59
C ILE A 274 6.80 -0.92 21.97
N GLU A 275 8.04 -1.15 21.54
CA GLU A 275 9.16 -0.23 21.74
C GLU A 275 8.92 1.13 21.07
N ALA A 276 8.26 1.16 19.91
CA ALA A 276 7.82 2.40 19.26
C ALA A 276 6.67 3.11 20.00
N GLY A 277 6.05 2.42 20.97
CA GLY A 277 5.03 2.96 21.86
C GLY A 277 3.60 2.56 21.52
N CYS A 278 3.37 1.60 20.62
CA CYS A 278 2.09 0.93 20.48
C CYS A 278 1.76 0.18 21.78
N ASN A 279 0.58 0.37 22.35
CA ASN A 279 0.22 -0.21 23.64
C ASN A 279 -1.15 -0.92 23.64
N ASN A 280 -1.79 -1.01 22.48
CA ASN A 280 -3.06 -1.72 22.29
C ASN A 280 -3.08 -2.30 20.88
N ILE A 281 -3.14 -3.62 20.75
CA ILE A 281 -3.16 -4.31 19.46
C ILE A 281 -4.45 -5.13 19.36
N GLY A 282 -5.30 -4.78 18.40
CA GLY A 282 -6.48 -5.53 18.01
C GLY A 282 -6.18 -6.41 16.79
N ILE A 283 -6.40 -7.72 16.92
CA ILE A 283 -6.24 -8.67 15.81
C ILE A 283 -7.61 -9.18 15.37
N GLU A 284 -7.87 -9.11 14.07
CA GLU A 284 -9.06 -9.69 13.45
C GLU A 284 -8.66 -10.83 12.49
N PRO A 285 -8.66 -12.08 12.97
CA PRO A 285 -8.46 -13.24 12.11
C PRO A 285 -9.53 -13.28 11.02
N LYS A 286 -9.10 -13.50 9.78
CA LYS A 286 -9.99 -13.72 8.64
C LYS A 286 -9.94 -15.21 8.28
N CYS A 287 -11.10 -15.84 8.18
CA CYS A 287 -11.26 -17.24 7.75
C CYS A 287 -11.49 -17.36 6.24
#